data_AF-A0A2S9BI65-F1
#
_entry.id   AF-A0A2S9BI65-F1
#
_cell.length_a   1.000
_cell.length_b   1.000
_cell.length_c   1.000
_cell.angle_alpha   90.00
_cell.angle_beta   90.00
_cell.angle_gamma   90.00
#
_symmetry.space_group_name_H-M   'P 1'
#
loop_
_entity.id
_entity.type
_entity.pdbx_description
1 polymer ?
#
loop_
_entity_poly.entity_id
_entity_poly.type
_entity_poly.pdbx_seq_one_letter_code
_entity_poly.pdbx_strand_id
1 'polypeptide(L)'
;MNRYQQIAQPQDTHSKVIGYLLWIFGFTGAHRFYYGKPVTGTIWFFTFGLLGIGWLIDLFLIPAMDREADLRFTAGPIEYNVAWILLTFLGALGVHRMYQGKWISGLIYLLTGGLFFLGVLYDFWTLNDQVSVRNAEGRGAFQ
;
A
#
# COMPACT_ATOMS: atom_id res chain seq x y z
N MET A 1 34.10 23.45 3.81
CA MET A 1 32.85 22.93 3.22
C MET A 1 31.96 22.44 4.35
N ASN A 2 30.88 23.15 4.66
CA ASN A 2 30.01 22.79 5.78
C ASN A 2 29.24 21.51 5.46
N ARG A 3 29.59 20.41 6.14
CA ARG A 3 28.78 19.20 6.31
C ARG A 3 27.60 19.52 7.23
N TYR A 4 26.71 20.42 6.81
CA TYR A 4 25.36 20.37 7.37
C TYR A 4 24.83 19.02 6.96
N GLN A 5 24.65 18.18 7.96
CA GLN A 5 23.99 16.90 7.90
C GLN A 5 22.89 16.99 6.83
N GLN A 6 23.03 16.21 5.76
CA GLN A 6 21.83 15.68 5.13
C GLN A 6 21.14 14.91 6.25
N ILE A 7 20.30 15.61 7.01
CA ILE A 7 19.23 14.98 7.76
C ILE A 7 18.53 14.21 6.65
N ALA A 8 18.78 12.91 6.58
CA ALA A 8 18.08 12.04 5.66
C ALA A 8 16.62 12.36 5.91
N GLN A 9 15.99 13.07 4.98
CA GLN A 9 14.57 13.38 5.09
C GLN A 9 13.91 12.03 5.31
N PRO A 10 13.06 11.87 6.34
CA PRO A 10 12.29 10.65 6.49
C PRO A 10 11.67 10.37 5.13
N GLN A 11 12.03 9.24 4.52
CA GLN A 11 11.58 8.99 3.16
C GLN A 11 10.15 8.48 3.26
N ASP A 12 9.21 9.42 3.17
CA ASP A 12 7.77 9.17 3.20
C ASP A 12 7.44 8.11 2.13
N THR A 13 7.05 6.93 2.60
CA THR A 13 6.74 5.79 1.74
C THR A 13 5.30 5.85 1.28
N HIS A 14 4.42 6.34 2.16
CA HIS A 14 3.00 6.52 1.92
C HIS A 14 2.63 8.00 2.05
N SER A 15 1.59 8.41 1.36
CA SER A 15 1.05 9.77 1.40
C SER A 15 -0.13 9.87 2.38
N LYS A 16 -0.01 10.78 3.35
CA LYS A 16 -1.13 11.20 4.22
C LYS A 16 -2.35 11.66 3.44
N VAL A 17 -2.15 12.37 2.33
CA VAL A 17 -3.24 12.87 1.49
C VAL A 17 -4.02 11.69 0.91
N ILE A 18 -3.33 10.69 0.37
CA ILE A 18 -3.97 9.47 -0.13
C ILE A 18 -4.65 8.71 1.03
N GLY A 19 -4.03 8.64 2.21
CA GLY A 19 -4.64 8.09 3.40
C GLY A 19 -5.99 8.74 3.75
N TYR A 20 -6.06 10.07 3.73
CA TYR A 20 -7.31 10.81 3.96
C TYR A 20 -8.33 10.65 2.83
N LEU A 21 -7.89 10.55 1.56
CA LEU A 21 -8.79 10.24 0.44
C LEU A 21 -9.41 8.84 0.58
N LEU A 22 -8.60 7.85 0.97
CA LEU A 22 -9.08 6.49 1.24
C LEU A 22 -9.96 6.39 2.49
N TRP A 23 -9.77 7.31 3.45
CA TRP A 23 -10.60 7.40 4.65
C TRP A 23 -12.04 7.84 4.36
N ILE A 24 -12.31 8.58 3.28
CA ILE A 24 -13.68 8.89 2.84
C ILE A 24 -14.47 7.60 2.59
N PHE A 25 -13.81 6.58 2.03
CA PHE A 25 -14.34 5.23 1.87
C PHE A 25 -13.93 4.30 3.02
N GLY A 26 -13.56 4.87 4.17
CA GLY A 26 -12.85 4.20 5.26
C GLY A 26 -13.67 3.15 6.00
N PHE A 27 -15.01 3.13 5.84
CA PHE A 27 -15.86 2.03 6.30
C PHE A 27 -15.48 0.69 5.67
N THR A 28 -14.84 0.70 4.50
CA THR A 28 -14.28 -0.50 3.84
C THR A 28 -12.92 -0.94 4.43
N GLY A 29 -12.29 -0.10 5.26
CA GLY A 29 -10.93 -0.35 5.77
C GLY A 29 -9.80 -0.04 4.79
N ALA A 30 -10.07 0.55 3.62
CA ALA A 30 -9.08 0.79 2.55
C ALA A 30 -7.80 1.50 3.02
N HIS A 31 -7.92 2.54 3.84
CA HIS A 31 -6.77 3.28 4.37
C HIS A 31 -5.88 2.41 5.31
N ARG A 32 -6.45 1.40 5.98
CA ARG A 32 -5.67 0.48 6.84
C ARG A 32 -4.87 -0.51 6.01
N PHE A 33 -5.42 -1.00 4.90
CA PHE A 33 -4.67 -1.82 3.95
C PHE A 33 -3.53 -1.02 3.33
N TYR A 34 -3.82 0.23 2.95
CA TYR A 34 -2.83 1.16 2.41
C TYR A 34 -1.62 1.33 3.33
N TYR A 35 -1.83 1.57 4.63
CA TYR A 35 -0.75 1.66 5.62
C TYR A 35 -0.20 0.31 6.13
N GLY A 36 -0.50 -0.81 5.45
CA GLY A 36 0.10 -2.11 5.78
C GLY A 36 -0.45 -2.77 7.04
N LYS A 37 -1.69 -2.49 7.40
CA LYS A 37 -2.42 -3.14 8.52
C LYS A 37 -3.57 -4.04 8.02
N PRO A 38 -3.29 -5.12 7.25
CA PRO A 38 -4.30 -5.90 6.54
C PRO A 38 -5.28 -6.63 7.47
N VAL A 39 -4.83 -7.09 8.64
CA VAL A 39 -5.71 -7.73 9.63
C VAL A 39 -6.77 -6.75 10.12
N THR A 40 -6.36 -5.56 10.56
CA THR A 40 -7.33 -4.52 11.00
C THR A 40 -8.17 -4.00 9.83
N GLY A 41 -7.61 -3.90 8.63
CA GLY A 41 -8.38 -3.52 7.43
C GLY A 41 -9.50 -4.52 7.14
N THR A 42 -9.22 -5.81 7.30
CA THR A 42 -10.21 -6.89 7.09
C THR A 42 -11.31 -6.85 8.15
N ILE A 43 -10.95 -6.61 9.41
CA ILE A 43 -11.94 -6.39 10.48
C ILE A 43 -12.82 -5.20 10.13
N TRP A 44 -12.24 -4.08 9.70
CA TRP A 44 -13.00 -2.89 9.28
C TRP A 44 -13.96 -3.22 8.14
N PHE A 45 -13.48 -3.90 7.09
CA PHE A 45 -14.30 -4.27 5.94
C PHE A 45 -15.56 -5.06 6.34
N PHE A 46 -15.42 -6.08 7.20
CA PHE A 46 -16.55 -6.91 7.62
C PHE A 46 -17.46 -6.26 8.67
N THR A 47 -17.00 -5.21 9.35
CA THR A 47 -17.75 -4.54 10.43
C THR A 47 -18.19 -3.12 10.08
N PHE A 48 -17.99 -2.71 8.82
CA PHE A 48 -18.17 -1.34 8.36
C PHE A 48 -17.42 -0.32 9.24
N GLY A 49 -16.18 -0.66 9.58
CA GLY A 49 -15.29 0.13 10.46
C GLY A 49 -15.71 0.16 11.92
N LEU A 50 -16.31 -0.95 12.40
CA LEU A 50 -16.93 -1.13 13.71
C LEU A 50 -18.10 -0.15 13.95
N LEU A 51 -19.13 -0.27 13.10
CA LEU A 51 -20.38 0.49 13.16
C LEU A 51 -20.20 2.02 13.03
N GLY A 52 -19.17 2.45 12.29
CA GLY A 52 -18.89 3.86 12.01
C GLY A 52 -18.10 4.61 13.08
N ILE A 53 -17.98 4.09 14.31
CA ILE A 53 -17.18 4.73 15.37
C ILE A 53 -15.69 4.61 15.06
N GLY A 54 -15.23 3.42 14.68
CA GLY A 54 -13.82 3.19 14.32
C GLY A 54 -13.40 4.04 13.12
N TRP A 55 -14.30 4.26 12.16
CA TRP A 55 -14.09 5.18 11.04
C TRP A 55 -13.83 6.63 11.49
N LEU A 56 -14.57 7.14 12.49
CA LEU A 56 -14.31 8.48 13.04
C LEU A 56 -12.97 8.56 13.77
N ILE A 57 -12.63 7.54 14.55
CA ILE A 57 -11.35 7.48 15.28
C ILE A 57 -10.16 7.44 14.29
N ASP A 58 -10.34 6.80 13.14
CA ASP A 58 -9.28 6.71 12.12
C ASP A 58 -8.78 8.07 11.62
N LEU A 59 -9.60 9.13 11.69
CA LEU A 59 -9.18 10.49 11.35
C LEU A 59 -7.92 10.92 12.13
N PHE A 60 -7.81 10.50 13.39
CA PHE A 60 -6.69 10.79 14.27
C PHE A 60 -5.58 9.75 14.21
N LEU A 61 -5.89 8.52 13.78
CA LEU A 61 -4.92 7.43 13.68
C LEU A 61 -4.07 7.49 12.41
N ILE A 62 -4.56 8.09 11.33
CA ILE A 62 -3.84 8.19 10.04
C ILE A 62 -2.40 8.70 10.20
N PRO A 63 -2.11 9.82 10.91
CA PRO A 63 -0.74 10.28 11.10
C PRO A 63 0.17 9.31 11.86
N ALA A 64 -0.39 8.47 12.74
CA ALA A 64 0.37 7.44 13.43
C ALA A 64 0.65 6.24 12.51
N MET A 65 -0.36 5.79 11.77
CA MET A 65 -0.24 4.69 10.80
C MET A 65 0.77 5.00 9.69
N ASP A 66 0.78 6.25 9.24
CA ASP A 66 1.72 6.77 8.26
C ASP A 66 3.18 6.66 8.75
N ARG A 67 3.48 7.18 9.96
CA ARG A 67 4.81 7.03 10.57
C ARG A 67 5.22 5.58 10.77
N GLU A 68 4.28 4.73 11.17
CA GLU A 68 4.55 3.30 11.32
C GLU A 68 4.87 2.63 9.97
N ALA A 69 4.19 3.04 8.89
CA ALA A 69 4.45 2.55 7.55
C ALA A 69 5.86 2.97 7.07
N ASP A 70 6.26 4.22 7.29
CA ASP A 70 7.59 4.71 6.94
C ASP A 70 8.72 3.97 7.67
N LEU A 71 8.47 3.52 8.91
CA LEU A 71 9.43 2.73 9.67
C LEU A 71 9.50 1.27 9.22
N ARG A 72 8.40 0.73 8.70
CA ARG A 72 8.28 -0.69 8.33
C ARG A 72 8.69 -0.97 6.89
N PHE A 73 8.47 -0.03 5.98
CA PHE A 73 8.57 -0.26 4.55
C PHE A 73 9.79 0.42 3.92
N THR A 74 10.38 -0.26 2.94
CA THR A 74 11.61 0.22 2.29
C THR A 74 11.25 1.09 1.08
N ALA A 75 11.56 2.38 1.15
CA ALA A 75 11.44 3.29 0.01
C ALA A 75 12.36 2.88 -1.16
N GLY A 76 11.94 3.11 -2.40
CA GLY A 76 12.73 2.77 -3.58
C GLY A 76 12.03 3.15 -4.88
N PRO A 77 12.50 2.61 -6.02
CA PRO A 77 12.01 3.00 -7.34
C PRO A 77 10.52 2.68 -7.58
N ILE A 78 9.97 1.68 -6.87
CA ILE A 78 8.56 1.33 -6.96
C ILE A 78 7.80 2.12 -5.89
N GLU A 79 6.94 3.03 -6.34
CA GLU A 79 6.15 3.91 -5.49
C GLU A 79 4.91 3.20 -4.94
N TYR A 80 4.74 3.21 -3.62
CA TYR A 80 3.61 2.55 -2.96
C TYR A 80 2.28 3.21 -3.35
N ASN A 81 2.26 4.54 -3.44
CA ASN A 81 1.11 5.33 -3.88
C ASN A 81 0.60 4.88 -5.24
N VAL A 82 1.50 4.76 -6.21
CA VAL A 82 1.18 4.34 -7.58
C VAL A 82 0.75 2.89 -7.59
N ALA A 83 1.46 2.00 -6.90
CA ALA A 83 1.09 0.59 -6.81
C ALA A 83 -0.35 0.40 -6.26
N TRP A 84 -0.73 1.18 -5.24
CA TRP A 84 -2.07 1.16 -4.65
C TRP A 84 -3.16 1.72 -5.57
N ILE A 85 -2.89 2.83 -6.27
CA ILE A 85 -3.80 3.38 -7.29
C ILE A 85 -4.02 2.34 -8.40
N LEU A 86 -2.95 1.72 -8.89
CA LEU A 86 -3.03 0.67 -9.91
C LEU A 86 -3.81 -0.55 -9.43
N LEU A 87 -3.60 -1.00 -8.17
CA LEU A 87 -4.36 -2.11 -7.60
C LEU A 87 -5.86 -1.76 -7.50
N THR A 88 -6.19 -0.54 -7.09
CA THR A 88 -7.57 -0.11 -6.86
C THR A 88 -8.37 -0.03 -8.16
N PHE A 89 -7.80 0.55 -9.22
CA PHE A 89 -8.54 0.79 -10.48
C PHE A 89 -8.29 -0.25 -11.56
N LEU A 90 -7.11 -0.89 -11.56
CA LEU A 90 -6.67 -1.82 -12.60
C LEU A 90 -6.21 -3.17 -12.02
N GLY A 91 -6.56 -3.46 -10.75
CA GLY A 91 -6.11 -4.66 -10.05
C GLY A 91 -6.53 -5.96 -10.73
N ALA A 92 -7.77 -6.05 -11.22
CA ALA A 92 -8.25 -7.22 -11.96
C ALA A 92 -7.51 -7.43 -13.30
N LEU A 93 -6.91 -6.37 -13.85
CA LEU A 93 -6.10 -6.47 -15.08
C LEU A 93 -4.63 -6.80 -14.79
N GLY A 94 -4.22 -6.80 -13.52
CA GLY A 94 -2.85 -7.14 -13.10
C GLY A 94 -1.80 -6.06 -13.36
N VAL A 95 -2.21 -4.83 -13.65
CA VAL A 95 -1.29 -3.74 -14.03
C VAL A 95 -0.35 -3.37 -12.87
N HIS A 96 -0.82 -3.43 -11.63
CA HIS A 96 0.03 -3.24 -10.44
C HIS A 96 1.14 -4.30 -10.35
N ARG A 97 0.87 -5.56 -10.74
CA ARG A 97 1.89 -6.61 -10.78
C ARG A 97 2.92 -6.35 -11.86
N MET A 98 2.50 -5.88 -13.03
CA MET A 98 3.41 -5.48 -14.11
C MET A 98 4.27 -4.28 -13.69
N TYR A 99 3.70 -3.30 -12.98
CA TYR A 99 4.43 -2.18 -12.40
C TYR A 99 5.52 -2.62 -11.41
N GLN A 100 5.27 -3.70 -10.65
CA GLN A 100 6.28 -4.35 -9.79
C GLN A 100 7.29 -5.26 -10.54
N GLY A 101 7.27 -5.27 -11.88
CA GLY A 101 8.09 -6.12 -12.73
C GLY A 101 7.64 -7.59 -12.82
N LYS A 102 6.48 -7.96 -12.25
CA LYS A 102 5.97 -9.34 -12.21
C LYS A 102 5.11 -9.67 -13.43
N TRP A 103 5.69 -9.53 -14.62
CA TRP A 103 5.02 -9.65 -15.92
C TRP A 103 4.22 -10.94 -16.10
N ILE A 104 4.79 -12.11 -15.76
CA ILE A 104 4.11 -13.40 -15.92
C ILE A 104 2.81 -13.42 -15.12
N SER A 105 2.87 -13.06 -13.83
CA SER A 105 1.67 -13.02 -12.98
C SER A 105 0.68 -11.91 -13.36
N GLY A 106 1.18 -10.78 -13.90
CA GLY A 106 0.33 -9.71 -14.43
C GLY A 106 -0.44 -10.17 -15.68
N LEU A 107 0.20 -10.90 -16.58
CA LEU A 107 -0.44 -11.47 -17.76
C LEU A 107 -1.48 -12.53 -17.38
N ILE A 108 -1.17 -13.36 -16.38
CA ILE A 108 -2.15 -14.30 -15.81
C ILE A 108 -3.37 -13.53 -15.31
N TYR A 109 -3.18 -12.46 -14.52
CA TYR A 109 -4.28 -11.62 -14.05
C TYR A 109 -5.09 -11.05 -15.22
N LEU A 110 -4.45 -10.50 -16.24
CA LEU A 110 -5.12 -9.97 -17.42
C LEU A 110 -6.02 -11.00 -18.11
N LEU A 111 -5.54 -12.24 -18.27
CA LEU A 111 -6.27 -13.32 -18.95
C LEU A 111 -7.37 -13.95 -18.07
N THR A 112 -7.35 -13.73 -16.76
CA THR A 112 -8.22 -14.41 -15.78
C THR A 112 -9.10 -13.45 -14.98
N GLY A 113 -9.00 -12.14 -15.22
CA GLY A 113 -9.64 -11.11 -14.39
C GLY A 113 -9.09 -11.06 -12.96
N GLY A 114 -7.77 -11.19 -12.80
CA GLY A 114 -7.11 -11.21 -11.50
C GLY A 114 -7.49 -12.44 -10.69
N LEU A 115 -7.45 -13.60 -11.37
CA LEU A 115 -7.99 -14.91 -10.99
C LEU A 115 -9.25 -14.79 -10.12
N PHE A 116 -10.36 -14.44 -10.80
CA PHE A 116 -11.70 -14.31 -10.24
C PHE A 116 -11.76 -13.42 -8.98
N PHE A 117 -11.03 -12.30 -8.99
CA PHE A 117 -10.90 -11.32 -7.90
C PHE A 117 -10.22 -11.79 -6.61
N LEU A 118 -10.06 -13.10 -6.39
CA LEU A 118 -9.36 -13.62 -5.21
C LEU A 118 -7.90 -13.18 -5.18
N GLY A 119 -7.27 -13.10 -6.35
CA GLY A 119 -5.93 -12.55 -6.48
C GLY A 119 -5.85 -11.09 -6.02
N VAL A 120 -6.85 -10.28 -6.39
CA VAL A 120 -6.93 -8.87 -5.98
C VAL A 120 -7.03 -8.76 -4.45
N LEU A 121 -7.85 -9.60 -3.81
CA LEU A 121 -7.95 -9.65 -2.33
C LEU A 121 -6.62 -10.04 -1.67
N TYR A 122 -5.91 -11.00 -2.25
CA TYR A 122 -4.58 -11.38 -1.78
C TYR A 122 -3.58 -10.21 -1.90
N ASP A 123 -3.64 -9.45 -2.99
CA ASP A 123 -2.76 -8.30 -3.19
C ASP A 123 -3.10 -7.14 -2.26
N PHE A 124 -4.37 -6.90 -1.91
CA PHE A 124 -4.75 -5.95 -0.85
C PHE A 124 -4.02 -6.25 0.48
N TRP A 125 -3.76 -7.51 0.78
CA TRP A 125 -3.04 -7.93 1.97
C TRP A 125 -1.53 -7.77 1.88
N THR A 126 -0.96 -8.02 0.71
CA THR A 126 0.48 -8.32 0.57
C THR A 126 1.24 -7.27 -0.23
N LEU A 127 0.56 -6.33 -0.91
CA LEU A 127 1.19 -5.37 -1.82
C LEU A 127 2.35 -4.60 -1.15
N ASN A 128 2.15 -4.08 0.05
CA ASN A 128 3.18 -3.27 0.74
C ASN A 128 4.46 -4.07 1.01
N ASP A 129 4.33 -5.32 1.48
CA ASP A 129 5.50 -6.19 1.70
C ASP A 129 6.15 -6.55 0.37
N GLN A 130 5.35 -6.85 -0.68
CA GLN A 130 5.87 -7.15 -2.02
C GLN A 130 6.67 -5.97 -2.62
N VAL A 131 6.20 -4.73 -2.46
CA VAL A 131 6.92 -3.52 -2.90
C VAL A 131 8.19 -3.32 -2.07
N SER A 132 8.10 -3.48 -0.74
CA SER A 132 9.25 -3.33 0.17
C SER A 132 10.40 -4.26 -0.17
N VAL A 133 10.09 -5.54 -0.41
CA VAL A 133 11.08 -6.54 -0.82
C VAL A 133 11.74 -6.15 -2.15
N ARG A 134 10.96 -5.74 -3.15
CA ARG A 134 11.51 -5.32 -4.45
C ARG A 134 12.40 -4.08 -4.35
N ASN A 135 11.99 -3.10 -3.55
CA ASN A 135 12.79 -1.90 -3.31
C ASN A 135 14.09 -2.22 -2.56
N ALA A 136 14.06 -3.17 -1.61
CA ALA A 136 15.24 -3.65 -0.92
C ALA A 136 16.21 -4.41 -1.85
N GLU A 137 15.70 -5.29 -2.71
CA GLU A 137 16.49 -5.99 -3.74
C GLU A 137 17.19 -5.01 -4.68
N GLY A 138 16.47 -3.97 -5.15
CA GLY A 138 17.02 -2.94 -6.02
C GLY A 138 18.18 -2.17 -5.39
N ARG A 139 18.15 -1.92 -4.07
CA ARG A 139 19.25 -1.23 -3.37
C ARG A 139 20.53 -2.07 -3.29
N GLY A 140 20.41 -3.40 -3.15
CA GLY A 140 21.56 -4.30 -3.06
C GLY A 140 22.27 -4.54 -4.40
N ALA A 141 21.60 -4.31 -5.53
CA ALA A 141 22.17 -4.49 -6.86
C ALA A 141 23.06 -3.32 -7.35
N PHE A 142 23.03 -2.17 -6.66
CA PHE A 142 23.81 -0.96 -7.00
C PHE A 142 24.91 -0.64 -5.96
N GLN A 143 25.21 -1.56 -5.04
CA GLN A 143 26.37 -1.50 -4.14
C GLN A 143 27.47 -2.43 -4.65
#